data_AF-A0A2W4XME0-F1
#
_entry.id   AF-A0A2W4XME0-F1
#
_cell.length_a   1.000
_cell.length_b   1.000
_cell.length_c   1.000
_cell.angle_alpha   90.00
_cell.angle_beta   90.00
_cell.angle_gamma   90.00
#
_symmetry.space_group_name_H-M   'P 1'
#
loop_
_entity.id
_entity.type
_entity.pdbx_description
1 polymer ?
#
loop_
_entity_poly.entity_id
_entity_poly.type
_entity_poly.pdbx_seq_one_letter_code
_entity_poly.pdbx_strand_id
1 'polypeptide(L)'
;MQTGWRVGALFNIPLFIDNSWFFVVLLITFLQGSDPQWAGLVGPVGAYVAGFLLALLLFASVLAHELGHSLVARSQGITVNSIKLFLFGGIASIE
;
A
#
# COMPACT_ATOMS: atom_id res chain seq x y z
N MET A 1 2.72 -20.48 8.73
CA MET A 1 3.55 -19.48 9.42
C MET A 1 3.34 -18.16 8.70
N GLN A 2 2.56 -17.23 9.28
CA GLN A 2 2.25 -15.97 8.60
C GLN A 2 3.43 -15.01 8.77
N THR A 3 4.35 -15.00 7.81
CA THR A 3 5.46 -14.04 7.73
C THR A 3 4.92 -12.68 7.32
N GLY A 4 4.88 -11.74 8.25
CA GLY A 4 4.49 -10.35 7.98
C GLY A 4 4.77 -9.49 9.21
N TRP A 5 5.38 -8.33 9.03
CA TRP A 5 5.64 -7.41 10.13
C TRP A 5 4.33 -6.73 10.50
N ARG A 6 3.93 -6.78 11.78
CA ARG A 6 2.75 -6.07 12.28
C ARG A 6 3.11 -4.59 12.39
N VAL A 7 2.63 -3.78 11.47
CA VAL A 7 2.97 -2.35 11.37
C VAL A 7 2.01 -1.48 12.19
N GLY A 8 0.81 -1.97 12.47
CA GLY A 8 -0.11 -1.27 13.36
C GLY A 8 -1.49 -1.90 13.42
N ALA A 9 -2.46 -1.14 13.91
CA ALA A 9 -3.87 -1.46 13.80
C ALA A 9 -4.61 -0.21 13.31
N LEU A 10 -5.35 -0.32 12.22
CA LEU A 10 -6.23 0.74 11.73
C LEU A 10 -7.68 0.32 12.01
N PHE A 11 -8.45 1.19 12.68
CA PHE A 11 -9.86 0.91 13.01
C PHE A 11 -10.10 -0.44 13.73
N ASN A 12 -9.15 -0.84 14.58
CA ASN A 12 -9.13 -2.12 15.31
C ASN A 12 -8.85 -3.37 14.46
N ILE A 13 -8.41 -3.19 13.20
CA ILE A 13 -8.01 -4.26 12.30
C ILE A 13 -6.48 -4.32 12.25
N PRO A 14 -5.86 -5.46 12.62
CA PRO A 14 -4.41 -5.59 12.62
C PRO A 14 -3.88 -5.52 11.18
N LEU A 15 -2.92 -4.61 10.96
CA LEU A 15 -2.30 -4.34 9.67
C LEU A 15 -0.91 -4.96 9.62
N PHE A 16 -0.71 -5.85 8.66
CA PHE A 16 0.58 -6.48 8.40
C PHE A 16 1.14 -5.98 7.07
N ILE A 17 2.42 -5.64 7.06
CA ILE A 17 3.18 -5.28 5.86
C ILE A 17 4.21 -6.38 5.60
N ASP A 18 4.26 -6.84 4.35
CA ASP A 18 5.28 -7.76 3.86
C ASP A 18 6.50 -6.99 3.35
N ASN A 19 7.71 -7.58 3.40
CA ASN A 19 8.94 -6.98 2.88
C ASN A 19 8.85 -6.67 1.38
N SER A 20 8.01 -7.42 0.67
CA SER A 20 7.56 -7.15 -0.70
C SER A 20 7.09 -5.70 -0.93
N TRP A 21 6.52 -5.04 0.08
CA TRP A 21 6.09 -3.64 0.00
C TRP A 21 7.24 -2.68 -0.32
N PHE A 22 8.37 -2.83 0.36
CA PHE A 22 9.54 -1.99 0.13
C PHE A 22 10.05 -2.13 -1.30
N PHE A 23 10.02 -3.34 -1.85
CA PHE A 23 10.46 -3.58 -3.23
C PHE A 23 9.59 -2.83 -4.24
N VAL A 24 8.26 -2.82 -4.07
CA VAL A 24 7.34 -2.10 -4.97
C VAL A 24 7.53 -0.60 -4.87
N VAL A 25 7.64 -0.05 -3.65
CA VAL A 25 7.89 1.39 -3.48
C VAL A 25 9.18 1.80 -4.17
N LEU A 26 10.25 1.02 -3.98
CA LEU A 26 11.55 1.28 -4.60
C LEU A 26 11.47 1.15 -6.13
N LEU A 27 10.77 0.15 -6.64
CA LEU A 27 10.57 -0.07 -8.07
C LEU A 27 9.80 1.10 -8.72
N ILE A 28 8.66 1.51 -8.15
CA ILE A 28 7.87 2.64 -8.68
C ILE A 28 8.68 3.93 -8.62
N THR A 29 9.34 4.18 -7.48
CA THR A 29 10.20 5.36 -7.30
C THR A 29 11.33 5.40 -8.32
N PHE A 30 11.97 4.25 -8.58
CA PHE A 30 13.07 4.15 -9.52
C PHE A 30 12.60 4.30 -10.97
N LEU A 31 11.48 3.67 -11.35
CA LEU A 31 10.93 3.77 -12.70
C LEU A 31 10.53 5.22 -13.02
N GLN A 32 9.80 5.88 -12.12
CA GLN A 32 9.42 7.28 -12.30
C GLN A 32 10.60 8.24 -12.24
N GLY A 33 11.54 8.04 -11.31
CA GLY A 33 12.71 8.88 -11.18
C GLY A 33 13.70 8.77 -12.33
N SER A 34 13.73 7.61 -13.01
CA SER A 34 14.57 7.37 -14.18
C SER A 34 13.92 7.80 -15.50
N ASP A 35 12.67 8.27 -15.47
CA ASP A 35 11.99 8.77 -16.67
C ASP A 35 12.57 10.15 -17.07
N PRO A 36 13.20 10.26 -18.25
CA PRO A 36 13.80 11.51 -18.70
C PRO A 36 12.78 12.64 -18.90
N GLN A 37 11.52 12.31 -19.20
CA GLN A 37 10.46 13.32 -19.37
C GLN A 37 10.13 13.98 -18.04
N TRP A 38 9.94 13.18 -17.00
CA TRP A 38 9.69 13.69 -15.65
C TRP A 38 10.91 14.43 -15.10
N ALA A 39 12.12 13.92 -15.32
CA ALA A 39 13.35 14.60 -14.92
C ALA A 39 13.52 15.96 -15.63
N GLY A 40 13.07 16.08 -16.89
CA GLY A 40 13.06 17.35 -17.62
C GLY A 40 12.05 18.38 -17.11
N LEU A 41 10.93 17.92 -16.53
CA LEU A 41 9.86 18.79 -16.04
C LEU A 41 10.09 19.29 -14.60
N VAL A 42 10.50 18.40 -13.69
CA VAL A 42 10.61 18.68 -12.25
C VAL A 42 12.04 18.58 -11.72
N GLY A 43 13.01 18.31 -12.60
CA GLY A 43 14.39 18.04 -12.24
C GLY A 43 14.62 16.58 -11.82
N PRO A 44 15.87 16.07 -11.87
CA PRO A 44 16.19 14.68 -11.54
C PRO A 44 15.72 14.28 -10.13
N VAL A 45 16.00 15.12 -9.14
CA VAL A 45 15.59 14.89 -7.76
C VAL A 45 14.06 14.96 -7.61
N GLY A 46 13.42 15.90 -8.30
CA GLY A 46 11.97 16.05 -8.28
C GLY A 46 11.24 14.83 -8.83
N ALA A 47 11.80 14.18 -9.87
CA ALA A 47 11.22 12.97 -10.46
C ALA A 47 11.23 11.78 -9.48
N TYR A 48 12.33 11.59 -8.74
CA TYR A 48 12.39 10.56 -7.69
C TYR A 48 11.43 10.86 -6.53
N VAL A 49 11.33 12.12 -6.08
CA VAL A 49 10.38 12.51 -5.04
C VAL A 49 8.94 12.29 -5.49
N ALA A 50 8.61 12.66 -6.73
CA ALA A 50 7.29 12.42 -7.31
C ALA A 50 6.97 10.92 -7.42
N GLY A 51 7.93 10.11 -7.86
CA GLY A 51 7.78 8.65 -7.91
C GLY A 51 7.53 8.02 -6.54
N PHE A 52 8.24 8.49 -5.51
CA PHE A 52 8.04 8.06 -4.13
C PHE A 52 6.66 8.44 -3.59
N LEU A 53 6.24 9.69 -3.81
CA LEU A 53 4.90 10.17 -3.43
C LEU A 53 3.80 9.41 -4.16
N LEU A 54 3.99 9.13 -5.46
CA LEU A 54 3.05 8.35 -6.26
C LEU A 54 2.90 6.93 -5.68
N ALA A 55 4.01 6.27 -5.35
CA ALA A 55 3.98 4.96 -4.73
C ALA A 55 3.21 4.99 -3.40
N LEU A 56 3.48 5.96 -2.53
CA LEU A 56 2.78 6.12 -1.26
C LEU A 56 1.28 6.36 -1.45
N LEU A 57 0.88 7.23 -2.39
CA LEU A 57 -0.52 7.51 -2.69
C LEU A 57 -1.25 6.30 -3.25
N LEU A 58 -0.60 5.53 -4.13
CA LEU A 58 -1.15 4.28 -4.65
C LEU A 58 -1.45 3.31 -3.49
N PHE A 59 -0.48 3.12 -2.58
CA PHE A 59 -0.67 2.28 -1.40
C PHE A 59 -1.77 2.79 -0.47
N ALA A 60 -1.83 4.11 -0.25
CA ALA A 60 -2.89 4.72 0.54
C ALA A 60 -4.28 4.47 -0.08
N SER A 61 -4.41 4.56 -1.41
CA SER A 61 -5.66 4.29 -2.13
C SER A 61 -6.08 2.82 -2.02
N VAL A 62 -5.14 1.89 -2.18
CA VAL A 62 -5.40 0.45 -2.02
C VAL A 62 -5.82 0.15 -0.58
N LEU A 63 -5.12 0.70 0.40
CA LEU A 63 -5.46 0.55 1.81
C LEU A 63 -6.86 1.08 2.10
N ALA A 64 -7.21 2.26 1.57
CA ALA A 64 -8.54 2.84 1.71
C ALA A 64 -9.62 1.97 1.05
N HIS A 65 -9.33 1.36 -0.10
CA HIS A 65 -10.23 0.43 -0.79
C HIS A 65 -10.54 -0.80 0.08
N GLU A 66 -9.52 -1.46 0.63
CA GLU A 66 -9.67 -2.63 1.51
C GLU A 66 -10.34 -2.28 2.85
N LEU A 67 -10.06 -1.09 3.37
CA LEU A 67 -10.73 -0.57 4.56
C LEU A 67 -12.22 -0.37 4.28
N GLY A 68 -12.59 0.10 3.09
CA GLY A 68 -13.98 0.22 2.63
C GLY A 68 -14.71 -1.12 2.67
N HIS A 69 -14.13 -2.17 2.08
CA HIS A 69 -14.69 -3.53 2.14
C HIS A 69 -14.86 -4.02 3.59
N SER A 70 -13.86 -3.78 4.43
CA SER A 70 -13.88 -4.19 5.82
C SER A 70 -14.91 -3.44 6.66
N LEU A 71 -15.11 -2.14 6.40
CA LEU A 71 -16.12 -1.32 7.05
C LEU A 71 -17.54 -1.79 6.66
N VAL A 72 -17.74 -2.08 5.37
CA VAL A 72 -19.01 -2.63 4.87
C VAL A 72 -19.29 -4.01 5.49
N ALA A 73 -18.31 -4.91 5.54
CA ALA A 73 -18.45 -6.22 6.19
C ALA A 73 -18.81 -6.10 7.69
N ARG A 74 -18.16 -5.17 8.42
CA ARG A 74 -18.51 -4.88 9.83
C ARG A 74 -19.94 -4.35 9.98
N SER A 75 -20.41 -3.52 9.05
CA SER A 75 -21.79 -3.01 9.08
C SER A 75 -22.83 -4.12 8.84
N GLN A 76 -22.43 -5.21 8.18
CA GLN A 76 -23.26 -6.41 7.97
C GLN A 76 -23.09 -7.47 9.06
N GLY A 77 -22.37 -7.19 10.14
CA GLY A 77 -22.18 -8.11 11.26
C GLY A 77 -21.12 -9.20 11.04
N ILE A 78 -20.34 -9.11 9.96
CA ILE A 78 -19.25 -10.04 9.65
C ILE A 78 -17.97 -9.54 10.33
N THR A 79 -17.35 -10.39 11.16
CA THR A 79 -16.12 -10.09 11.89
C THR A 79 -14.91 -10.13 10.97
N VAL A 80 -14.37 -8.97 10.61
CA VAL A 80 -13.12 -8.85 9.85
C VAL A 80 -11.92 -9.04 10.78
N ASN A 81 -11.25 -10.20 10.71
CA ASN A 81 -10.19 -10.57 11.64
C ASN A 81 -8.79 -9.99 11.31
N SER A 82 -8.47 -9.69 10.06
CA SER A 82 -7.21 -9.00 9.69
C SER A 82 -7.22 -8.44 8.26
N ILE A 83 -6.53 -7.32 8.03
CA ILE A 83 -6.19 -6.82 6.69
C ILE A 83 -4.69 -7.03 6.51
N LYS A 84 -4.30 -7.87 5.56
CA LYS A 84 -2.91 -7.97 5.11
C LYS A 84 -2.71 -7.10 3.88
N LEU A 85 -1.81 -6.14 3.96
CA LEU A 85 -1.32 -5.48 2.76
C LEU A 85 -0.34 -6.42 2.06
N PHE A 86 -0.77 -7.02 0.96
CA PHE A 86 0.07 -7.81 0.08
C PHE A 86 0.41 -7.04 -1.20
N LEU A 87 1.46 -7.51 -1.89
CA LEU A 87 2.12 -6.91 -3.05
C LEU A 87 1.21 -6.56 -4.26
N PHE A 88 -0.06 -6.99 -4.28
CA PHE A 88 -0.98 -6.83 -5.42
C PHE A 88 -2.30 -6.09 -5.11
N GLY A 89 -2.46 -5.56 -3.90
CA GLY A 89 -3.79 -5.29 -3.36
C GLY A 89 -3.96 -6.11 -2.10
N GLY A 90 -4.47 -5.49 -1.04
CA GLY A 90 -4.57 -6.17 0.25
C GLY A 90 -5.41 -7.43 0.09
N ILE A 91 -4.87 -8.57 0.51
CA ILE A 91 -5.67 -9.78 0.54
C ILE A 91 -6.40 -9.70 1.87
N ALA A 92 -7.65 -9.22 1.85
CA ALA A 92 -8.55 -9.35 2.97
C ALA A 92 -8.77 -10.85 3.20
N SER A 93 -8.12 -11.41 4.21
CA SER A 93 -8.39 -12.78 4.64
C SER A 93 -9.73 -12.75 5.38
N ILE A 94 -10.80 -12.93 4.62
CA ILE A 94 -12.13 -13.18 5.16
C ILE A 94 -12.15 -14.67 5.52
N GLU A 95 -12.21 -14.98 6.82
CA GLU A 95 -12.73 -16.27 7.30
C GLU A 95 -14.24 -16.17 7.42
#